data_AF-A0A2V8KHK3-F1
#
_entry.id   AF-A0A2V8KHK3-F1
#
_cell.length_a   1.000
_cell.length_b   1.000
_cell.length_c   1.000
_cell.angle_alpha   90.00
_cell.angle_beta   90.00
_cell.angle_gamma   90.00
#
_symmetry.space_group_name_H-M   'P 1'
#
loop_
_entity.id
_entity.type
_entity.pdbx_description
1 polymer ?
#
loop_
_entity_poly.entity_id
_entity_poly.type
_entity_poly.pdbx_seq_one_letter_code
_entity_poly.pdbx_strand_id
1 'polypeptide(L)'
;GKKVADAWDPPKDEAAGEQCKAYGAAGLMRMPTRLHIFWQDDNTLKLETDAGGQTRIFQFRTPQGDGGDWQGISSASWDYPRAAIEATFGGLDFGFTPPPPPGGSLKVVTTKLRPGYLRKNGVPYSARTVLTEYFDRFDLPGGDAILLVISEVVDPEYLAQPFWTSTHFKKQNDASGWKPTPCVAR
;
A
#
# COMPACT_ATOMS: atom_id res chain seq x y z
N GLY A 1 -4.72 -1.87 -21.31
CA GLY A 1 -5.25 -0.91 -20.33
C GLY A 1 -6.35 -0.03 -20.90
N LYS A 2 -6.01 0.91 -21.79
CA LYS A 2 -6.93 1.97 -22.28
C LYS A 2 -8.31 1.48 -22.74
N LYS A 3 -8.37 0.50 -23.65
CA LYS A 3 -9.65 -0.06 -24.14
C LYS A 3 -10.57 -0.57 -23.03
N VAL A 4 -10.02 -1.15 -21.96
CA VAL A 4 -10.78 -1.65 -20.82
C VAL A 4 -11.31 -0.48 -19.97
N ALA A 5 -10.48 0.54 -19.75
CA ALA A 5 -10.88 1.75 -19.04
C ALA A 5 -11.96 2.53 -19.79
N ASP A 6 -11.83 2.65 -21.12
CA ASP A 6 -12.83 3.31 -21.98
C ASP A 6 -14.17 2.56 -22.01
N ALA A 7 -14.16 1.26 -21.68
CA ALA A 7 -15.34 0.40 -21.58
C ALA A 7 -15.86 0.24 -20.14
N TRP A 8 -15.41 1.09 -19.21
CA TRP A 8 -15.80 1.01 -17.81
C TRP A 8 -17.29 1.32 -17.63
N ASP A 9 -17.98 0.42 -16.94
CA ASP A 9 -19.42 0.45 -16.70
C ASP A 9 -19.68 0.19 -15.20
N PRO A 10 -19.75 1.24 -14.37
CA PRO A 10 -19.98 1.10 -12.93
C PRO A 10 -21.29 0.38 -12.58
N PRO A 11 -22.45 0.67 -13.22
CA PRO A 11 -23.68 -0.09 -13.00
C PRO A 11 -23.53 -1.60 -13.22
N LYS A 12 -22.77 -2.02 -14.24
CA LYS A 12 -22.48 -3.44 -14.47
C LYS A 12 -21.63 -4.05 -13.36
N ASP A 13 -20.64 -3.32 -12.85
CA ASP A 13 -19.85 -3.76 -11.70
C ASP A 13 -20.73 -3.90 -10.45
N GLU A 14 -21.64 -2.95 -10.19
CA GLU A 14 -22.59 -3.03 -9.08
C GLU A 14 -23.52 -4.24 -9.20
N ALA A 15 -24.08 -4.48 -10.39
CA ALA A 15 -24.93 -5.64 -10.67
C ALA A 15 -24.18 -6.98 -10.50
N ALA A 16 -22.87 -6.99 -10.72
CA ALA A 16 -22.01 -8.15 -10.52
C ALA A 16 -21.50 -8.31 -9.07
N GLY A 17 -21.83 -7.37 -8.15
CA GLY A 17 -21.29 -7.37 -6.79
C GLY A 17 -19.82 -6.91 -6.70
N GLU A 18 -19.31 -6.27 -7.74
CA GLU A 18 -17.90 -5.88 -7.92
C GLU A 18 -17.62 -4.41 -7.53
N GLN A 19 -18.42 -3.88 -6.62
CA GLN A 19 -18.36 -2.49 -6.12
C GLN A 19 -16.98 -2.14 -5.54
N CYS A 20 -16.25 -3.15 -5.04
CA CYS A 20 -14.95 -3.00 -4.40
C CYS A 20 -13.76 -3.00 -5.37
N LYS A 21 -13.95 -3.07 -6.69
CA LYS A 21 -12.82 -3.13 -7.64
C LYS A 21 -11.80 -2.00 -7.50
N ALA A 22 -12.25 -0.80 -7.14
CA ALA A 22 -11.38 0.36 -6.90
C ALA A 22 -10.77 0.40 -5.47
N TYR A 23 -11.21 -0.49 -4.58
CA TYR A 23 -10.79 -0.60 -3.19
C TYR A 23 -9.76 -1.73 -2.98
N GLY A 24 -9.34 -2.42 -4.04
CA GLY A 24 -8.21 -3.35 -3.98
C GLY A 24 -6.90 -2.63 -3.66
N ALA A 25 -5.92 -3.36 -3.11
CA ALA A 25 -4.72 -2.76 -2.52
C ALA A 25 -4.02 -1.75 -3.45
N ALA A 26 -3.94 -2.03 -4.75
CA ALA A 26 -3.27 -1.16 -5.73
C ALA A 26 -3.99 0.18 -6.00
N GLY A 27 -5.29 0.29 -5.69
CA GLY A 27 -6.07 1.53 -5.78
C GLY A 27 -6.40 2.15 -4.42
N LEU A 28 -6.36 1.37 -3.35
CA LEU A 28 -6.93 1.73 -2.05
C LEU A 28 -6.36 3.01 -1.45
N MET A 29 -5.03 3.19 -1.46
CA MET A 29 -4.37 4.37 -0.88
C MET A 29 -4.64 5.66 -1.65
N ARG A 30 -5.37 5.61 -2.76
CA ARG A 30 -5.82 6.79 -3.52
C ARG A 30 -7.26 7.17 -3.22
N MET A 31 -7.97 6.35 -2.45
CA MET A 31 -9.31 6.66 -2.00
C MET A 31 -9.25 7.70 -0.89
N PRO A 32 -10.13 8.73 -0.90
CA PRO A 32 -10.34 9.56 0.27
C PRO A 32 -10.82 8.68 1.43
N THR A 33 -9.95 8.44 2.41
CA THR A 33 -10.21 7.54 3.52
C THR A 33 -9.39 7.93 4.75
N ARG A 34 -9.80 7.42 5.90
CA ARG A 34 -9.00 7.38 7.13
C ARG A 34 -8.39 6.01 7.30
N LEU A 35 -7.25 5.99 7.95
CA LEU A 35 -6.48 4.78 8.22
C LEU A 35 -6.40 4.53 9.72
N HIS A 36 -6.64 3.30 10.13
CA HIS A 36 -6.13 2.79 11.40
C HIS A 36 -4.96 1.87 11.11
N ILE A 37 -3.83 2.12 11.75
CA ILE A 37 -2.60 1.36 11.56
C ILE A 37 -2.11 0.92 12.94
N PHE A 38 -2.05 -0.38 13.18
CA PHE A 38 -1.69 -0.92 14.48
C PHE A 38 -1.03 -2.30 14.36
N TRP A 39 -0.20 -2.63 15.33
CA TRP A 39 0.34 -3.99 15.46
C TRP A 39 -0.77 -4.92 15.93
N GLN A 40 -0.99 -6.02 15.20
CA GLN A 40 -1.84 -7.13 15.63
C GLN A 40 -1.06 -8.06 16.55
N ASP A 41 0.22 -8.28 16.25
CA ASP A 41 1.21 -9.03 17.02
C ASP A 41 2.63 -8.56 16.65
N ASP A 42 3.66 -9.18 17.21
CA ASP A 42 5.07 -8.79 17.03
C ASP A 42 5.57 -8.82 15.57
N ASN A 43 4.88 -9.52 14.67
CA ASN A 43 5.33 -9.73 13.28
C ASN A 43 4.26 -9.34 12.25
N THR A 44 3.13 -8.80 12.70
CA THR A 44 1.99 -8.52 11.85
C THR A 44 1.43 -7.14 12.15
N LEU A 45 1.50 -6.27 11.15
CA LEU A 45 0.91 -4.95 11.20
C LEU A 45 -0.40 -4.96 10.39
N LYS A 46 -1.45 -4.36 10.94
CA LYS A 46 -2.77 -4.28 10.33
C LYS A 46 -3.07 -2.83 9.95
N LEU A 47 -3.55 -2.65 8.72
CA LEU A 47 -4.06 -1.38 8.22
C LEU A 47 -5.54 -1.54 7.86
N GLU A 48 -6.40 -0.70 8.41
CA GLU A 48 -7.83 -0.66 8.11
C GLU A 48 -8.21 0.66 7.47
N THR A 49 -9.17 0.63 6.55
CA THR A 49 -9.74 1.83 5.91
C THR A 49 -11.21 2.00 6.27
N ASP A 50 -11.64 3.23 6.53
CA ASP A 50 -13.07 3.52 6.76
C ASP A 50 -13.87 3.44 5.45
N ALA A 51 -13.29 3.93 4.35
CA ALA A 51 -13.87 3.85 3.03
C ALA A 51 -13.70 2.43 2.47
N GLY A 52 -14.82 1.79 2.15
CA GLY A 52 -14.87 0.40 1.68
C GLY A 52 -14.57 -0.64 2.76
N GLY A 53 -14.26 -0.26 4.01
CA GLY A 53 -14.03 -1.20 5.10
C GLY A 53 -12.91 -2.21 4.83
N GLN A 54 -11.85 -1.83 4.10
CA GLN A 54 -10.81 -2.76 3.71
C GLN A 54 -9.83 -3.01 4.85
N THR A 55 -9.27 -4.21 4.89
CA THR A 55 -8.27 -4.62 5.87
C THR A 55 -7.07 -5.17 5.13
N ARG A 56 -5.89 -4.65 5.42
CA ARG A 56 -4.60 -5.11 4.89
C ARG A 56 -3.75 -5.67 6.02
N ILE A 57 -3.15 -6.82 5.77
CA ILE A 57 -2.29 -7.53 6.72
C ILE A 57 -0.86 -7.52 6.17
N PHE A 58 0.04 -6.87 6.90
CA PHE A 58 1.44 -6.69 6.55
C PHE A 58 2.29 -7.62 7.41
N GLN A 59 2.92 -8.61 6.78
CA GLN A 59 3.63 -9.68 7.47
C GLN A 59 5.14 -9.50 7.34
N PHE A 60 5.84 -9.40 8.47
CA PHE A 60 7.31 -9.25 8.52
C PHE A 60 8.05 -10.59 8.43
N ARG A 61 7.32 -11.70 8.51
CA ARG A 61 7.83 -13.06 8.26
C ARG A 61 7.35 -13.55 6.89
N THR A 62 7.62 -14.82 6.59
CA THR A 62 7.08 -15.49 5.39
C THR A 62 5.58 -15.25 5.29
N PRO A 63 5.11 -14.52 4.26
CA PRO A 63 3.73 -14.10 4.22
C PRO A 63 2.81 -15.29 3.91
N GLN A 64 1.79 -15.47 4.74
CA GLN A 64 0.78 -16.51 4.65
C GLN A 64 -0.52 -15.97 4.04
N GLY A 65 -1.26 -16.86 3.37
CA GLY A 65 -2.55 -16.58 2.74
C GLY A 65 -2.66 -17.19 1.34
N ASP A 66 -3.89 -17.37 0.89
CA ASP A 66 -4.17 -17.88 -0.46
C ASP A 66 -4.02 -16.77 -1.52
N GLY A 67 -4.34 -15.53 -1.14
CA GLY A 67 -4.45 -14.39 -2.04
C GLY A 67 -5.66 -14.53 -2.97
N GLY A 68 -5.63 -13.86 -4.12
CA GLY A 68 -6.73 -13.87 -5.09
C GLY A 68 -7.94 -13.03 -4.67
N ASP A 69 -7.83 -12.32 -3.54
CA ASP A 69 -8.80 -11.36 -3.04
C ASP A 69 -8.34 -9.92 -3.33
N TRP A 70 -9.12 -8.94 -2.89
CA TRP A 70 -8.85 -7.53 -3.17
C TRP A 70 -7.54 -7.02 -2.58
N GLN A 71 -7.07 -7.62 -1.49
CA GLN A 71 -5.94 -7.12 -0.71
C GLN A 71 -4.65 -7.91 -0.95
N GLY A 72 -4.76 -9.11 -1.53
CA GLY A 72 -3.62 -9.94 -1.89
C GLY A 72 -2.79 -10.37 -0.68
N ILE A 73 -1.55 -10.75 -0.94
CA ILE A 73 -0.58 -11.15 0.07
C ILE A 73 0.50 -10.07 0.18
N SER A 74 0.67 -9.50 1.36
CA SER A 74 1.62 -8.40 1.61
C SER A 74 2.78 -8.83 2.50
N SER A 75 4.00 -8.73 1.97
CA SER A 75 5.25 -8.88 2.72
C SER A 75 5.78 -7.52 3.13
N ALA A 76 6.09 -7.36 4.41
CA ALA A 76 6.61 -6.13 4.99
C ALA A 76 8.07 -6.26 5.41
N SER A 77 8.82 -5.19 5.21
CA SER A 77 10.22 -5.08 5.62
C SER A 77 10.56 -3.62 5.88
N TRP A 78 11.58 -3.39 6.69
CA TRP A 78 12.12 -2.04 6.87
C TRP A 78 13.17 -1.76 5.78
N ASP A 79 12.95 -0.71 4.99
CA ASP A 79 13.92 -0.22 4.02
C ASP A 79 14.64 1.00 4.61
N TYR A 80 15.88 0.77 5.02
CA TYR A 80 16.72 1.81 5.58
C TYR A 80 17.51 2.49 4.45
N PRO A 81 17.60 3.83 4.41
CA PRO A 81 18.55 4.49 3.54
C PRO A 81 19.95 3.92 3.85
N ARG A 82 20.54 3.27 2.84
CA ARG A 82 21.85 2.63 2.96
C ARG A 82 22.85 3.70 3.40
N ALA A 83 23.72 3.37 4.36
CA ALA A 83 24.79 4.29 4.75
C ALA A 83 25.62 4.64 3.50
N ALA A 84 25.87 5.94 3.28
CA ALA A 84 26.65 6.44 2.14
C ALA A 84 28.12 5.98 2.17
N ILE A 85 28.55 5.37 3.27
CA ILE A 85 29.88 4.85 3.49
C ILE A 85 29.71 3.40 3.92
N GLU A 86 29.89 2.47 2.98
CA GLU A 86 30.39 1.15 3.37
C GLU A 86 31.70 1.41 4.12
N ALA A 87 31.82 0.95 5.38
CA ALA A 87 33.06 1.07 6.15
C ALA A 87 34.22 0.21 5.58
N THR A 88 34.13 -0.14 4.30
CA THR A 88 35.10 -0.90 3.51
C THR A 88 36.19 0.05 3.02
N PHE A 89 37.07 0.50 3.92
CA PHE A 89 38.34 1.10 3.48
C PHE A 89 39.27 -0.02 3.00
N GLY A 90 39.35 -0.22 1.68
CA GLY A 90 40.29 -1.14 1.07
C GLY A 90 39.97 -2.64 1.24
N GLY A 91 38.70 -3.01 1.37
CA GLY A 91 38.29 -4.42 1.44
C GLY A 91 38.47 -5.10 2.80
N LEU A 92 38.82 -4.33 3.84
CA LEU A 92 38.96 -4.83 5.21
C LEU A 92 37.69 -4.53 6.00
N ASP A 93 37.03 -5.59 6.46
CA ASP A 93 35.91 -5.52 7.41
C ASP A 93 36.46 -5.31 8.82
N PHE A 94 36.28 -4.12 9.36
CA PHE A 94 36.70 -3.78 10.73
C PHE A 94 35.67 -4.19 11.81
N GLY A 95 34.67 -5.00 11.46
CA GLY A 95 33.68 -5.52 12.40
C GLY A 95 32.76 -4.44 12.99
N PHE A 96 32.76 -3.24 12.40
CA PHE A 96 31.92 -2.12 12.81
C PHE A 96 30.73 -2.02 11.86
N THR A 97 29.66 -2.75 12.15
CA THR A 97 28.34 -2.43 11.61
C THR A 97 27.71 -1.36 12.51
N PRO A 98 27.70 -0.07 12.11
CA PRO A 98 26.93 0.92 12.86
C PRO A 98 25.47 0.47 12.93
N PRO A 99 24.76 0.70 14.05
CA PRO A 99 23.33 0.43 14.10
C PRO A 99 22.64 1.18 12.95
N PRO A 100 21.58 0.60 12.34
CA PRO A 100 20.82 1.30 11.31
C PRO A 100 20.44 2.68 11.85
N PRO A 101 20.63 3.76 11.07
CA PRO A 101 20.23 5.08 11.51
C PRO A 101 18.74 5.05 11.92
N PRO A 102 18.34 5.80 12.96
CA PRO A 102 16.93 5.96 13.26
C PRO A 102 16.22 6.55 12.05
N GLY A 103 15.14 5.89 11.63
CA GLY A 103 14.41 6.23 10.42
C GLY A 103 14.61 5.20 9.31
N GLY A 104 13.53 4.88 8.62
CA GLY A 104 13.45 3.91 7.53
C GLY A 104 12.02 3.89 7.02
N SER A 105 11.85 3.54 5.75
CA SER A 105 10.52 3.38 5.18
C SER A 105 10.00 1.99 5.53
N LEU A 106 8.74 1.89 5.95
CA LEU A 106 8.08 0.58 5.93
C LEU A 106 7.80 0.25 4.46
N LYS A 107 8.54 -0.70 3.92
CA LYS A 107 8.34 -1.23 2.57
C LYS A 107 7.39 -2.41 2.62
N VAL A 108 6.34 -2.35 1.81
CA VAL A 108 5.34 -3.42 1.67
C VAL A 108 5.26 -3.84 0.21
N VAL A 109 5.46 -5.12 -0.07
CA VAL A 109 5.26 -5.70 -1.41
C VAL A 109 4.02 -6.59 -1.38
N THR A 110 3.02 -6.24 -2.17
CA THR A 110 1.77 -6.97 -2.30
C THR A 110 1.67 -7.67 -3.66
N THR A 111 1.31 -8.96 -3.63
CA THR A 111 1.14 -9.81 -4.82
C THR A 111 -0.14 -10.64 -4.71
N LYS A 112 -0.44 -11.47 -5.73
CA LYS A 112 -1.65 -12.30 -5.81
C LYS A 112 -2.93 -11.49 -5.62
N LEU A 113 -3.00 -10.33 -6.26
CA LEU A 113 -4.16 -9.45 -6.20
C LEU A 113 -5.28 -9.96 -7.10
N ARG A 114 -6.53 -9.80 -6.68
CA ARG A 114 -7.68 -9.88 -7.57
C ARG A 114 -7.67 -8.70 -8.56
N PRO A 115 -7.90 -8.93 -9.87
CA PRO A 115 -7.98 -7.85 -10.85
C PRO A 115 -8.99 -6.77 -10.45
N GLY A 116 -8.59 -5.51 -10.52
CA GLY A 116 -9.39 -4.37 -10.07
C GLY A 116 -9.03 -3.09 -10.80
N TYR A 117 -9.29 -1.95 -10.17
CA TYR A 117 -9.01 -0.63 -10.73
C TYR A 117 -8.05 0.19 -9.87
N LEU A 118 -7.14 0.90 -10.53
CA LEU A 118 -6.23 1.87 -9.91
C LEU A 118 -6.92 3.20 -9.56
N ARG A 119 -8.11 3.41 -10.10
CA ARG A 119 -8.90 4.65 -10.02
C ARG A 119 -10.38 4.33 -10.25
N LYS A 120 -11.28 5.12 -9.66
CA LYS A 120 -12.72 5.14 -10.00
C LYS A 120 -13.00 5.82 -11.35
N ASN A 121 -12.30 5.35 -12.38
CA ASN A 121 -12.50 5.67 -13.79
C ASN A 121 -12.18 4.45 -14.67
N GLY A 122 -12.13 3.26 -14.07
CA GLY A 122 -11.94 1.99 -14.77
C GLY A 122 -10.51 1.66 -15.21
N VAL A 123 -9.50 2.46 -14.88
CA VAL A 123 -8.10 2.12 -15.20
C VAL A 123 -7.72 0.81 -14.52
N PRO A 124 -7.50 -0.29 -15.26
CA PRO A 124 -7.41 -1.62 -14.66
C PRO A 124 -6.00 -2.00 -14.22
N TYR A 125 -5.93 -2.97 -13.34
CA TYR A 125 -4.75 -3.77 -13.03
C TYR A 125 -5.13 -5.26 -13.03
N SER A 126 -4.20 -6.15 -13.40
CA SER A 126 -4.44 -7.59 -13.58
C SER A 126 -4.05 -8.41 -12.35
N ALA A 127 -4.30 -9.72 -12.38
CA ALA A 127 -3.84 -10.65 -11.34
C ALA A 127 -2.31 -10.79 -11.27
N ARG A 128 -1.58 -10.32 -12.30
CA ARG A 128 -0.11 -10.30 -12.35
C ARG A 128 0.48 -9.00 -11.80
N THR A 129 -0.34 -8.15 -11.19
CA THR A 129 0.12 -6.91 -10.56
C THR A 129 1.03 -7.20 -9.37
N VAL A 130 2.15 -6.48 -9.34
CA VAL A 130 2.99 -6.32 -8.15
C VAL A 130 2.85 -4.88 -7.68
N LEU A 131 2.41 -4.70 -6.44
CA LEU A 131 2.34 -3.41 -5.77
C LEU A 131 3.52 -3.33 -4.78
N THR A 132 4.33 -2.29 -4.89
CA THR A 132 5.32 -1.93 -3.87
C THR A 132 4.92 -0.61 -3.25
N GLU A 133 4.83 -0.56 -1.93
CA GLU A 133 4.52 0.66 -1.19
C GLU A 133 5.60 0.98 -0.17
N TYR A 134 5.80 2.26 0.03
CA TYR A 134 6.74 2.84 0.99
C TYR A 134 5.94 3.77 1.90
N PHE A 135 5.92 3.44 3.19
CA PHE A 135 5.21 4.18 4.22
C PHE A 135 6.24 4.92 5.07
N ASP A 136 6.30 6.24 4.89
CA ASP A 136 7.21 7.13 5.59
C ASP A 136 6.43 8.02 6.57
N ARG A 137 6.80 7.97 7.85
CA ARG A 137 6.22 8.85 8.86
C ARG A 137 7.15 10.02 9.14
N PHE A 138 6.60 11.22 9.09
CA PHE A 138 7.27 12.46 9.46
C PHE A 138 6.56 13.07 10.66
N ASP A 139 7.29 13.22 11.76
CA ASP A 139 6.82 14.00 12.91
C ASP A 139 7.10 15.49 12.64
N LEU A 140 6.09 16.32 12.88
CA LEU A 140 6.14 17.76 12.63
C LEU A 140 6.31 18.55 13.93
N PRO A 141 6.88 19.76 13.87
CA PRO A 141 6.84 20.68 15.00
C PRO A 141 5.40 20.88 15.49
N GLY A 142 5.19 20.85 16.82
CA GLY A 142 3.86 20.98 17.43
C GLY A 142 3.13 19.66 17.69
N GLY A 143 3.76 18.50 17.45
CA GLY A 143 3.23 17.18 17.82
C GLY A 143 2.31 16.51 16.79
N ASP A 144 2.09 17.18 15.65
CA ASP A 144 1.43 16.60 14.48
C ASP A 144 2.35 15.57 13.79
N ALA A 145 1.77 14.68 12.99
CA ALA A 145 2.51 13.77 12.12
C ALA A 145 1.84 13.61 10.75
N ILE A 146 2.65 13.42 9.72
CA ILE A 146 2.22 13.07 8.37
C ILE A 146 2.74 11.68 8.02
N LEU A 147 1.88 10.87 7.42
CA LEU A 147 2.25 9.62 6.76
C LEU A 147 2.25 9.85 5.25
N LEU A 148 3.41 9.73 4.62
CA LEU A 148 3.59 9.70 3.18
C LEU A 148 3.55 8.24 2.72
N VAL A 149 2.69 7.95 1.75
CA VAL A 149 2.61 6.64 1.10
C VAL A 149 2.98 6.82 -0.36
N ILE A 150 4.10 6.22 -0.78
CA ILE A 150 4.49 6.13 -2.18
C ILE A 150 4.14 4.73 -2.66
N SER A 151 3.40 4.62 -3.76
CA SER A 151 2.99 3.35 -4.35
C SER A 151 3.55 3.24 -5.75
N GLU A 152 4.22 2.12 -6.05
CA GLU A 152 4.62 1.68 -7.36
C GLU A 152 3.77 0.47 -7.76
N VAL A 153 3.04 0.60 -8.87
CA VAL A 153 2.27 -0.50 -9.44
C VAL A 153 2.93 -0.96 -10.74
N VAL A 154 3.38 -2.20 -10.76
CA VAL A 154 3.88 -2.87 -11.96
C VAL A 154 2.86 -3.91 -12.41
N ASP A 155 2.31 -3.73 -13.60
CA ASP A 155 1.37 -4.68 -14.20
C ASP A 155 1.72 -4.94 -15.67
N PRO A 156 2.16 -6.15 -16.03
CA PRO A 156 2.63 -6.46 -17.38
C PRO A 156 1.50 -6.62 -18.42
N GLU A 157 0.23 -6.53 -18.02
CA GLU A 157 -0.92 -6.73 -18.92
C GLU A 157 -1.54 -5.41 -19.38
N TYR A 158 -1.64 -4.45 -18.46
CA TYR A 158 -2.38 -3.23 -18.64
C TYR A 158 -1.53 -1.97 -18.60
N LEU A 159 -0.33 -2.01 -18.03
CA LEU A 159 0.58 -0.87 -17.90
C LEU A 159 1.86 -1.07 -18.72
N ALA A 160 2.25 -0.06 -19.49
CA ALA A 160 3.49 -0.09 -20.29
C ALA A 160 4.74 0.23 -19.48
N GLN A 161 4.57 0.91 -18.34
CA GLN A 161 5.62 1.31 -17.41
C GLN A 161 5.04 1.29 -15.99
N PRO A 162 5.89 1.26 -14.95
CA PRO A 162 5.45 1.38 -13.57
C PRO A 162 4.56 2.62 -13.37
N PHE A 163 3.42 2.43 -12.70
CA PHE A 163 2.52 3.51 -12.35
C PHE A 163 2.78 3.95 -10.91
N TRP A 164 3.32 5.16 -10.75
CA TRP A 164 3.71 5.72 -9.46
C TRP A 164 2.67 6.72 -8.95
N THR A 165 2.38 6.64 -7.65
CA THR A 165 1.56 7.63 -6.95
C THR A 165 2.10 7.95 -5.57
N SER A 166 1.72 9.12 -5.06
CA SER A 166 2.02 9.55 -3.70
C SER A 166 0.75 10.09 -3.05
N THR A 167 0.44 9.62 -1.83
CA THR A 167 -0.69 10.08 -1.01
C THR A 167 -0.19 10.45 0.39
N HIS A 168 -0.70 11.53 0.96
CA HIS A 168 -0.31 12.01 2.28
C HIS A 168 -1.51 11.92 3.23
N PHE A 169 -1.29 11.41 4.44
CA PHE A 169 -2.30 11.36 5.50
C PHE A 169 -1.82 12.16 6.70
N LYS A 170 -2.67 13.02 7.25
CA LYS A 170 -2.40 13.69 8.53
C LYS A 170 -2.90 12.82 9.68
N LYS A 171 -2.08 12.62 10.71
CA LYS A 171 -2.49 11.93 11.95
C LYS A 171 -3.63 12.71 12.63
N GLN A 172 -4.67 11.99 13.06
CA GLN A 172 -5.73 12.54 13.90
C GLN A 172 -5.42 12.30 15.38
N ASN A 173 -5.93 13.18 16.26
CA ASN A 173 -5.72 13.07 17.70
C ASN A 173 -6.45 11.86 18.30
N ASP A 174 -7.58 11.49 17.72
CA ASP A 174 -8.44 10.38 18.14
C ASP A 174 -9.23 9.81 16.95
N ALA A 175 -10.10 8.84 17.23
CA ALA A 175 -10.92 8.16 16.24
C ALA A 175 -12.29 8.83 15.97
N SER A 176 -12.55 10.04 16.46
CA SER A 176 -13.86 10.71 16.33
C SER A 176 -14.29 10.95 14.87
N GLY A 177 -13.34 10.95 13.93
CA GLY A 177 -13.59 11.05 12.50
C GLY A 177 -13.93 9.72 11.81
N TRP A 178 -13.75 8.57 12.48
CA TRP A 178 -13.91 7.26 11.85
C TRP A 178 -15.36 7.01 11.42
N LYS A 179 -15.59 6.84 10.12
CA LYS A 179 -16.93 6.66 9.56
C LYS A 179 -16.91 5.57 8.46
N PRO A 180 -17.05 4.30 8.83
CA PRO A 180 -17.08 3.21 7.86
C PRO A 180 -18.17 3.40 6.81
N THR A 181 -17.81 3.24 5.55
CA THR A 181 -18.73 3.29 4.41
C THR A 181 -18.51 2.08 3.51
N PRO A 182 -19.56 1.52 2.90
CA PRO A 182 -19.41 0.36 2.01
C PRO A 182 -18.63 0.75 0.74
N CYS A 183 -18.18 -0.27 0.00
CA CYS A 183 -17.66 -0.06 -1.34
C CYS A 183 -18.75 0.53 -2.24
N VAL A 184 -18.34 1.42 -3.14
CA VAL A 184 -19.21 1.97 -4.19
C VAL A 184 -18.44 2.04 -5.49
N ALA A 185 -19.07 1.65 -6.61
CA ALA A 185 -18.36 1.57 -7.89
C ALA A 185 -17.93 2.96 -8.41
N ARG A 186 -18.64 4.03 -8.04
CA ARG A 186 -18.37 5.43 -8.42
C ARG A 186 -18.05 6.32 -7.22
#